data_AF-A0A953WPJ9-F1
#
_entry.id   AF-A0A953WPJ9-F1
#
_cell.length_a   1.000
_cell.length_b   1.000
_cell.length_c   1.000
_cell.angle_alpha   90.00
_cell.angle_beta   90.00
_cell.angle_gamma   90.00
#
_symmetry.space_group_name_H-M   'P 1'
#
loop_
_entity.id
_entity.type
_entity.pdbx_description
1 polymer ?
#
loop_
_entity_poly.entity_id
_entity_poly.type
_entity_poly.pdbx_seq_one_letter_code
_entity_poly.pdbx_strand_id
1 'polypeptide(L)'
;MLKIEIEQAKATLAAIIEGEIEKNAVERGGLKWAAVHQEPLAEHLGVDRRTLARWTNAPPFQREVASMGEHGRVTLLRVVSGSEKPSRTPEALANIMRKIWKQKVGKELNGKQHGCLIGLAKDWPDGHQLDIFKCMLNDWKGFVIATRYLMEAGADKIGLDVKAITANDGKPAIRKMAYPSITYMRPFHFVAVCLYARTLQEKQKPVPEAVMAIYQDWPL
;
A
#
# COMPACT_ATOMS: atom_id res chain seq x y z
N MET A 1 26.05 15.14 23.79
CA MET A 1 24.83 15.91 23.50
C MET A 1 23.85 15.67 24.63
N LEU A 2 23.52 16.71 25.38
CA LEU A 2 22.56 16.66 26.48
C LEU A 2 21.16 16.38 25.93
N LYS A 3 20.27 15.75 26.72
CA LYS A 3 18.90 15.43 26.30
C LYS A 3 18.13 16.66 25.77
N ILE A 4 18.38 17.83 26.36
CA ILE A 4 17.78 19.10 25.97
C ILE A 4 18.21 19.51 24.56
N GLU A 5 19.49 19.38 24.24
CA GLU A 5 20.05 19.71 22.92
C GLU A 5 19.45 18.80 21.82
N ILE A 6 19.22 17.52 22.13
CA ILE A 6 18.59 16.56 21.21
C ILE A 6 17.15 16.99 20.89
N GLU A 7 16.37 17.35 21.90
CA GLU A 7 14.98 17.75 21.71
C GLU A 7 14.88 19.10 20.97
N GLN A 8 15.79 20.04 21.25
CA GLN A 8 15.91 21.28 20.48
C GLN A 8 16.25 21.00 19.01
N ALA A 9 17.23 20.14 18.73
CA ALA A 9 17.60 19.79 17.36
C ALA A 9 16.45 19.09 16.60
N LYS A 10 15.66 18.24 17.27
CA LYS A 10 14.44 17.66 16.68
C LYS A 10 13.36 18.70 16.41
N ALA A 11 13.18 19.68 17.30
CA ALA A 11 12.23 20.77 17.08
C ALA A 11 12.65 21.63 15.87
N THR A 12 13.94 21.92 15.74
CA THR A 12 14.49 22.60 14.55
C THR A 12 14.25 21.79 13.27
N LEU A 13 14.50 20.47 13.30
CA LEU A 13 14.20 19.59 12.17
C LEU A 13 12.71 19.63 11.77
N ALA A 14 11.79 19.63 12.75
CA ALA A 14 10.36 19.73 12.48
C ALA A 14 10.01 21.04 11.77
N ALA A 15 10.51 22.18 12.26
CA ALA A 15 10.29 23.49 11.66
C ALA A 15 10.84 23.57 10.22
N ILE A 16 12.01 22.98 9.96
CA ILE A 16 12.59 22.91 8.60
C ILE A 16 11.68 22.10 7.67
N ILE A 17 11.21 20.94 8.11
CA ILE A 17 10.32 20.08 7.31
C ILE A 17 9.01 20.80 7.00
N GLU A 18 8.40 21.43 7.99
CA GLU A 18 7.14 22.17 7.82
C GLU A 18 7.31 23.36 6.86
N GLY A 19 8.39 24.13 7.01
CA GLY A 19 8.70 25.23 6.08
C GLY A 19 9.00 24.77 4.66
N GLU A 20 9.61 23.59 4.49
CA GLU A 20 9.86 23.02 3.15
C GLU A 20 8.57 22.49 2.51
N ILE A 21 7.66 21.92 3.31
CA ILE A 21 6.32 21.55 2.83
C ILE A 21 5.56 22.80 2.37
N GLU A 22 5.65 23.91 3.09
CA GLU A 22 4.97 25.16 2.71
C GLU A 22 5.49 25.73 1.38
N LYS A 23 6.81 25.64 1.15
CA LYS A 23 7.45 26.20 -0.06
C LYS A 23 7.38 25.27 -1.27
N ASN A 24 7.72 24.00 -1.08
CA ASN A 24 7.97 23.03 -2.15
C ASN A 24 7.33 21.68 -1.83
N ALA A 25 6.04 21.66 -1.48
CA ALA A 25 5.32 20.42 -1.20
C ALA A 25 5.41 19.43 -2.36
N VAL A 26 5.78 18.20 -2.04
CA VAL A 26 5.60 17.04 -2.93
C VAL A 26 4.35 16.30 -2.50
N GLU A 27 3.39 16.14 -3.42
CA GLU A 27 2.20 15.34 -3.17
C GLU A 27 2.47 13.86 -3.48
N ARG A 28 2.21 13.00 -2.49
CA ARG A 28 2.36 11.55 -2.64
C ARG A 28 1.44 10.82 -1.70
N GLY A 29 0.66 9.88 -2.25
CA GLY A 29 -0.31 9.10 -1.48
C GLY A 29 -1.38 9.96 -0.80
N GLY A 30 -1.74 11.10 -1.40
CA GLY A 30 -2.70 12.06 -0.82
C GLY A 30 -2.14 12.93 0.31
N LEU A 31 -0.84 12.82 0.61
CA LEU A 31 -0.17 13.57 1.66
C LEU A 31 0.86 14.53 1.05
N LYS A 32 1.15 15.62 1.77
CA LYS A 32 2.21 16.58 1.44
C LYS A 32 3.50 16.23 2.17
N TRP A 33 4.61 16.28 1.45
CA TRP A 33 5.93 15.90 1.93
C TRP A 33 6.97 16.96 1.60
N ALA A 34 7.96 17.10 2.49
CA ALA A 34 9.22 17.76 2.17
C ALA A 34 10.14 16.76 1.47
N ALA A 35 10.59 17.08 0.25
CA ALA A 35 11.65 16.33 -0.40
C ALA A 35 13.01 16.85 0.08
N VAL A 36 13.73 16.04 0.85
CA VAL A 36 14.99 16.44 1.47
C VAL A 36 16.16 15.52 1.09
N HIS A 37 17.33 16.13 0.92
CA HIS A 37 18.61 15.43 0.86
C HIS A 37 19.17 15.28 2.28
N GLN A 38 19.46 14.05 2.70
CA GLN A 38 19.83 13.78 4.09
C GLN A 38 21.19 14.35 4.48
N GLU A 39 22.14 14.46 3.55
CA GLU A 39 23.50 14.95 3.84
C GLU A 39 23.51 16.44 4.18
N PRO A 40 22.99 17.36 3.33
CA PRO A 40 22.88 18.77 3.67
C PRO A 40 22.06 19.02 4.95
N LEU A 41 20.98 18.25 5.14
CA LEU A 41 20.13 18.38 6.32
C LEU A 41 20.84 17.94 7.61
N ALA A 42 21.63 16.87 7.55
CA ALA A 42 22.40 16.39 8.70
C ALA A 42 23.51 17.38 9.06
N GLU A 43 24.21 17.93 8.05
CA GLU A 43 25.22 18.98 8.23
C GLU A 43 24.63 20.24 8.86
N HIS A 44 23.49 20.72 8.35
CA HIS A 44 22.79 21.88 8.89
C HIS A 44 22.39 21.70 10.37
N LEU A 45 22.01 20.48 10.76
CA LEU A 45 21.64 20.15 12.14
C LEU A 45 22.85 19.79 13.02
N GLY A 46 24.06 19.75 12.47
CA GLY A 46 25.27 19.36 13.21
C GLY A 46 25.24 17.92 13.72
N VAL A 47 24.55 17.02 13.02
CA VAL A 47 24.43 15.60 13.40
C VAL A 47 24.93 14.68 12.29
N ASP A 48 25.32 13.46 12.66
CA ASP A 48 25.65 12.46 11.66
C ASP A 48 24.39 11.93 10.95
N ARG A 49 24.54 11.48 9.70
CA ARG A 49 23.45 10.95 8.88
C ARG A 49 22.71 9.78 9.53
N ARG A 50 23.38 8.93 10.33
CA ARG A 50 22.72 7.81 11.03
C ARG A 50 21.85 8.31 12.17
N THR A 51 22.28 9.35 12.89
CA THR A 51 21.47 10.01 13.92
C THR A 51 20.22 10.66 13.30
N LEU A 52 20.37 11.40 12.19
CA LEU A 52 19.21 11.94 11.47
C LEU A 52 18.26 10.83 10.99
N ALA A 53 18.80 9.74 10.43
CA ALA A 53 18.01 8.58 10.01
C ALA A 53 17.26 7.92 11.18
N ARG A 54 17.89 7.85 12.37
CA ARG A 54 17.27 7.32 13.59
C ARG A 54 16.14 8.22 14.09
N TRP A 55 16.33 9.54 14.07
CA TRP A 55 15.29 10.50 14.46
C TRP A 55 14.09 10.44 13.51
N THR A 56 14.34 10.46 12.21
CA THR A 56 13.29 10.44 11.18
C THR A 56 12.56 9.11 11.04
N ASN A 57 13.07 8.03 11.66
CA ASN A 57 12.39 6.74 11.75
C ASN A 57 11.49 6.61 12.98
N ALA A 58 11.46 7.62 13.86
CA ALA A 58 10.66 7.63 15.07
C ALA A 58 9.66 8.80 15.05
N PRO A 59 8.53 8.69 15.77
CA PRO A 59 7.62 9.81 15.98
C PRO A 59 8.35 11.05 16.52
N PRO A 60 7.93 12.27 16.13
CA PRO A 60 6.76 12.61 15.31
C PRO A 60 7.00 12.53 13.80
N PHE A 61 8.16 12.06 13.34
CA PHE A 61 8.50 12.08 11.92
C PHE A 61 7.93 10.86 11.20
N GLN A 62 7.46 11.10 9.98
CA GLN A 62 7.19 10.05 9.02
C GLN A 62 8.12 10.21 7.84
N ARG A 63 8.69 9.09 7.40
CA ARG A 63 9.70 9.03 6.37
C ARG A 63 9.34 8.04 5.29
N GLU A 64 9.49 8.47 4.04
CA GLU A 64 9.46 7.61 2.87
C GLU A 64 10.67 7.84 1.96
N VAL A 65 10.93 6.88 1.08
CA VAL A 65 11.95 7.01 0.04
C VAL A 65 11.25 6.83 -1.29
N ALA A 66 11.41 7.82 -2.17
CA ALA A 66 10.79 7.83 -3.48
C ALA A 66 11.85 8.05 -4.56
N SER A 67 11.62 7.49 -5.75
CA SER A 67 12.38 7.86 -6.94
C SER A 67 11.61 8.97 -7.65
N MET A 68 12.23 10.15 -7.80
CA MET A 68 11.61 11.36 -8.37
C MET A 68 12.30 11.73 -9.68
N GLY A 69 12.16 10.87 -10.69
CA GLY A 69 12.68 11.12 -12.04
C GLY A 69 14.17 11.50 -12.06
N GLU A 70 14.47 12.66 -12.63
CA GLU A 70 15.83 13.21 -12.80
C GLU A 70 16.55 13.48 -11.47
N HIS A 71 15.81 13.73 -10.38
CA HIS A 71 16.38 13.98 -9.05
C HIS A 71 16.81 12.69 -8.33
N GLY A 72 16.64 11.52 -8.97
CA GLY A 72 17.03 10.24 -8.40
C GLY A 72 16.20 9.86 -7.17
N ARG A 73 16.84 9.21 -6.19
CA ARG A 73 16.17 8.81 -4.95
C ARG A 73 16.20 9.95 -3.93
N VAL A 74 15.02 10.40 -3.51
CA VAL A 74 14.86 11.42 -2.48
C VAL A 74 14.24 10.82 -1.22
N THR A 75 14.55 11.42 -0.07
CA THR A 75 13.85 11.13 1.18
C THR A 75 12.70 12.11 1.32
N LEU A 76 11.50 11.58 1.51
CA LEU A 76 10.31 12.36 1.81
C LEU A 76 10.11 12.35 3.31
N LEU A 77 10.02 13.53 3.92
CA LEU A 77 9.75 13.69 5.35
C LEU A 77 8.48 14.50 5.56
N ARG A 78 7.73 14.16 6.61
CA ARG A 78 6.67 14.99 7.16
C ARG A 78 6.65 14.88 8.68
N VAL A 79 6.09 15.91 9.32
CA VAL A 79 5.79 15.88 10.75
C VAL A 79 4.35 15.41 10.91
N VAL A 80 4.13 14.44 11.80
CA VAL A 80 2.83 13.89 12.15
C VAL A 80 2.43 14.47 13.50
N SER A 81 1.29 15.15 13.56
CA SER A 81 0.78 15.75 14.80
C SER A 81 0.27 14.66 15.75
N GLY A 82 0.31 14.93 17.07
CA GLY A 82 0.20 13.91 18.13
C GLY A 82 -1.08 13.06 18.19
N SER A 83 -2.11 13.36 17.40
CA SER A 83 -3.31 12.52 17.25
C SER A 83 -3.39 11.76 15.92
N GLU A 84 -2.59 12.13 14.93
CA GLU A 84 -2.58 11.47 13.63
C GLU A 84 -1.70 10.21 13.73
N LYS A 85 -2.27 9.04 13.45
CA LYS A 85 -1.47 7.83 13.34
C LYS A 85 -0.66 7.91 12.04
N PRO A 86 0.64 7.56 12.02
CA PRO A 86 1.39 7.46 10.79
C PRO A 86 0.68 6.51 9.82
N SER A 87 0.05 7.06 8.78
CA SER A 87 -0.64 6.27 7.76
C SER A 87 0.36 5.87 6.68
N ARG A 88 0.41 4.58 6.34
CA ARG A 88 1.28 4.12 5.27
C ARG A 88 0.65 4.48 3.93
N THR A 89 1.42 5.12 3.05
CA THR A 89 0.96 5.35 1.68
C THR A 89 0.71 4.03 0.96
N PRO A 90 -0.15 4.03 -0.08
CA PRO A 90 -0.35 2.87 -0.94
C PRO A 90 0.96 2.31 -1.52
N GLU A 91 1.93 3.18 -1.81
CA GLU A 91 3.25 2.80 -2.30
C GLU A 91 4.08 2.09 -1.21
N ALA A 92 4.05 2.58 0.03
CA ALA A 92 4.69 1.91 1.15
C ALA A 92 4.05 0.52 1.39
N LEU A 93 2.73 0.42 1.33
CA LEU A 93 2.01 -0.85 1.44
C LEU A 93 2.37 -1.80 0.29
N ALA A 94 2.41 -1.32 -0.95
CA ALA A 94 2.77 -2.11 -2.12
C ALA A 94 4.22 -2.65 -2.04
N ASN A 95 5.15 -1.88 -1.46
CA ASN A 95 6.51 -2.35 -1.19
C ASN A 95 6.54 -3.51 -0.18
N ILE A 96 5.69 -3.46 0.86
CA ILE A 96 5.54 -4.56 1.82
C ILE A 96 4.89 -5.77 1.13
N MET A 97 3.83 -5.57 0.35
CA MET A 97 3.19 -6.63 -0.43
C MET A 97 4.18 -7.29 -1.40
N ARG A 98 5.07 -6.53 -2.06
CA ARG A 98 6.13 -7.08 -2.91
C ARG A 98 7.08 -7.99 -2.14
N LYS A 99 7.47 -7.61 -0.91
CA LYS A 99 8.29 -8.48 -0.04
C LYS A 99 7.54 -9.77 0.33
N ILE A 100 6.28 -9.66 0.72
CA ILE A 100 5.41 -10.82 1.02
C ILE A 100 5.30 -11.73 -0.21
N TRP A 101 5.09 -11.15 -1.39
CA TRP A 101 5.01 -11.88 -2.65
C TRP A 101 6.29 -12.66 -2.93
N LYS A 102 7.47 -12.01 -2.85
CA LYS A 102 8.76 -12.68 -3.04
C LYS A 102 8.94 -13.84 -2.05
N GLN A 103 8.56 -13.65 -0.79
CA GLN A 103 8.65 -14.69 0.24
C GLN A 103 7.70 -15.87 -0.02
N LYS A 104 6.47 -15.60 -0.46
CA LYS A 104 5.43 -16.63 -0.64
C LYS A 104 5.49 -17.34 -1.99
N VAL A 105 5.79 -16.60 -3.06
CA VAL A 105 5.72 -17.07 -4.46
C VAL A 105 7.12 -17.29 -5.05
N GLY A 106 8.17 -16.71 -4.46
CA GLY A 106 9.56 -16.88 -4.93
C GLY A 106 9.88 -16.12 -6.22
N LYS A 107 9.00 -15.22 -6.69
CA LYS A 107 9.16 -14.50 -7.96
C LYS A 107 9.35 -13.01 -7.73
N GLU A 108 10.22 -12.41 -8.54
CA GLU A 108 10.33 -10.94 -8.63
C GLU A 108 9.16 -10.35 -9.40
N LEU A 109 8.82 -9.11 -9.06
CA LEU A 109 7.76 -8.35 -9.73
C LEU A 109 8.36 -7.28 -10.63
N ASN A 110 7.80 -7.13 -11.82
CA ASN A 110 8.12 -6.01 -12.70
C ASN A 110 7.34 -4.74 -12.29
N GLY A 111 7.67 -3.61 -12.93
CA GLY A 111 7.03 -2.31 -12.64
C GLY A 111 5.51 -2.31 -12.82
N LYS A 112 5.00 -2.97 -13.87
CA LYS A 112 3.55 -3.08 -14.12
C LYS A 112 2.84 -3.83 -13.00
N GLN A 113 3.39 -4.97 -12.57
CA GLN A 113 2.86 -5.76 -11.46
C GLN A 113 2.94 -5.00 -10.13
N HIS A 114 4.01 -4.24 -9.92
CA HIS A 114 4.11 -3.37 -8.75
C HIS A 114 3.04 -2.27 -8.78
N GLY A 115 2.76 -1.67 -9.94
CA GLY A 115 1.65 -0.73 -10.13
C GLY A 115 0.29 -1.35 -9.76
N CYS A 116 0.06 -2.63 -10.09
CA CYS A 116 -1.13 -3.34 -9.64
C CYS A 116 -1.21 -3.47 -8.11
N LEU A 117 -0.09 -3.71 -7.41
CA LEU A 117 -0.08 -3.73 -5.94
C LEU A 117 -0.43 -2.36 -5.33
N ILE A 118 0.01 -1.26 -5.95
CA ILE A 118 -0.37 0.09 -5.52
C ILE A 118 -1.88 0.28 -5.69
N GLY A 119 -2.44 -0.16 -6.82
CA GLY A 119 -3.89 -0.14 -7.04
C GLY A 119 -4.67 -0.95 -5.99
N LEU A 120 -4.21 -2.16 -5.67
CA LEU A 120 -4.82 -2.96 -4.60
C LEU A 120 -4.76 -2.27 -3.24
N ALA A 121 -3.65 -1.61 -2.91
CA ALA A 121 -3.51 -0.88 -1.66
C ALA A 121 -4.42 0.36 -1.57
N LYS A 122 -4.75 0.98 -2.70
CA LYS A 122 -5.71 2.11 -2.78
C LYS A 122 -7.15 1.67 -2.64
N ASP A 123 -7.51 0.54 -3.25
CA ASP A 123 -8.90 0.09 -3.32
C ASP A 123 -9.33 -0.68 -2.06
N TRP A 124 -8.38 -1.23 -1.31
CA TRP A 124 -8.69 -2.00 -0.11
C TRP A 124 -8.81 -1.13 1.15
N PRO A 125 -9.65 -1.54 2.12
CA PRO A 125 -9.86 -0.79 3.36
C PRO A 125 -8.56 -0.53 4.13
N ASP A 126 -8.43 0.70 4.62
CA ASP A 126 -7.28 1.13 5.38
C ASP A 126 -7.03 0.29 6.64
N GLY A 127 -5.77 -0.06 6.85
CA GLY A 127 -5.33 -0.92 7.96
C GLY A 127 -5.48 -2.41 7.68
N HIS A 128 -6.25 -2.83 6.67
CA HIS A 128 -6.51 -4.24 6.37
C HIS A 128 -5.82 -4.74 5.10
N GLN A 129 -5.21 -3.84 4.30
CA GLN A 129 -4.68 -4.19 2.97
C GLN A 129 -3.67 -5.35 3.00
N LEU A 130 -2.76 -5.37 3.97
CA LEU A 130 -1.74 -6.43 4.07
C LEU A 130 -2.33 -7.78 4.49
N ASP A 131 -3.38 -7.78 5.31
CA ASP A 131 -4.02 -9.00 5.78
C ASP A 131 -4.92 -9.59 4.71
N ILE A 132 -5.63 -8.74 3.95
CA ILE A 132 -6.35 -9.14 2.74
C ILE A 132 -5.38 -9.78 1.74
N PHE A 133 -4.24 -9.14 1.49
CA PHE A 133 -3.21 -9.68 0.58
C PHE A 133 -2.72 -11.07 1.02
N LYS A 134 -2.36 -11.23 2.30
CA LYS A 134 -1.90 -12.51 2.85
C LYS A 134 -3.00 -13.57 2.80
N CYS A 135 -4.23 -13.20 3.13
CA CYS A 135 -5.39 -14.09 3.14
C CYS A 135 -5.59 -14.67 1.73
N MET A 136 -5.66 -13.81 0.72
CA MET A 136 -5.81 -14.20 -0.68
C MET A 136 -4.65 -15.07 -1.17
N LEU A 137 -3.40 -14.78 -0.79
CA LEU A 137 -2.26 -15.63 -1.16
C LEU A 137 -2.30 -17.01 -0.51
N ASN A 138 -2.78 -17.10 0.73
CA ASN A 138 -2.89 -18.37 1.46
C ASN A 138 -4.06 -19.23 0.92
N ASP A 139 -5.16 -18.61 0.48
CA ASP A 139 -6.28 -19.29 -0.15
C ASP A 139 -6.48 -18.84 -1.60
N TRP A 140 -5.43 -19.03 -2.39
CA TRP A 140 -5.46 -18.70 -3.82
C TRP A 140 -6.51 -19.51 -4.58
N LYS A 141 -6.73 -20.77 -4.20
CA LYS A 141 -7.71 -21.63 -4.86
C LYS A 141 -9.14 -21.13 -4.59
N GLY A 142 -9.46 -20.81 -3.33
CA GLY A 142 -10.75 -20.23 -2.97
C GLY A 142 -11.01 -18.92 -3.70
N PHE A 143 -9.99 -18.05 -3.78
CA PHE A 143 -10.06 -16.82 -4.57
C PHE A 143 -10.42 -17.10 -6.06
N VAL A 144 -9.69 -18.00 -6.73
CA VAL A 144 -9.94 -18.33 -8.16
C VAL A 144 -11.31 -18.98 -8.39
N ILE A 145 -11.82 -19.75 -7.43
CA ILE A 145 -13.17 -20.33 -7.51
C ILE A 145 -14.21 -19.22 -7.38
N ALA A 146 -14.05 -18.30 -6.43
CA ALA A 146 -14.98 -17.19 -6.23
C ALA A 146 -15.01 -16.24 -7.43
N THR A 147 -13.84 -15.91 -8.02
CA THR A 147 -13.80 -15.09 -9.25
C THR A 147 -14.49 -15.78 -10.41
N ARG A 148 -14.39 -17.12 -10.52
CA ARG A 148 -15.09 -17.88 -11.56
C ARG A 148 -16.60 -17.82 -11.41
N TYR A 149 -17.12 -18.12 -10.23
CA TYR A 149 -18.56 -18.02 -9.97
C TYR A 149 -19.09 -16.63 -10.29
N LEU A 150 -18.31 -15.60 -9.97
CA LEU A 150 -18.66 -14.24 -10.29
C LEU A 150 -18.73 -13.98 -11.81
N MET A 151 -17.75 -14.47 -12.57
CA MET A 151 -17.77 -14.35 -14.03
C MET A 151 -18.96 -15.10 -14.65
N GLU A 152 -19.34 -16.24 -14.08
CA GLU A 152 -20.49 -17.05 -14.51
C GLU A 152 -21.85 -16.42 -14.14
N ALA A 153 -21.94 -15.73 -12.99
CA ALA A 153 -23.17 -15.07 -12.52
C ALA A 153 -23.55 -13.80 -13.31
N GLY A 154 -22.73 -13.38 -14.28
CA GLY A 154 -23.02 -12.28 -15.19
C GLY A 154 -22.09 -11.10 -14.99
N ALA A 155 -20.93 -11.16 -15.64
CA ALA A 155 -19.93 -10.09 -15.60
C ALA A 155 -20.46 -8.74 -16.14
N ASP A 156 -21.54 -8.73 -16.93
CA ASP A 156 -22.22 -7.54 -17.43
C ASP A 156 -22.87 -6.69 -16.32
N LYS A 157 -23.30 -7.29 -15.20
CA LYS A 157 -23.93 -6.57 -14.08
C LYS A 157 -22.93 -5.79 -13.21
N ILE A 158 -21.65 -6.14 -13.31
CA ILE A 158 -20.59 -5.68 -12.40
C ILE A 158 -19.59 -4.76 -13.10
N GLY A 159 -19.90 -4.33 -14.33
CA GLY A 159 -19.06 -3.40 -15.11
C GLY A 159 -17.66 -3.94 -15.43
N LEU A 160 -17.43 -5.25 -15.30
CA LEU A 160 -16.16 -5.85 -15.65
C LEU A 160 -16.08 -5.97 -17.17
N ASP A 161 -15.05 -5.39 -17.77
CA ASP A 161 -14.77 -5.61 -19.18
C ASP A 161 -14.29 -7.06 -19.38
N VAL A 162 -15.25 -7.94 -19.63
CA VAL A 162 -15.06 -9.37 -19.84
C VAL A 162 -14.08 -9.60 -20.99
N LYS A 163 -14.04 -8.70 -21.99
CA LYS A 163 -13.15 -8.81 -23.16
C LYS A 163 -11.67 -8.72 -22.79
N ALA A 164 -11.32 -8.04 -21.69
CA ALA A 164 -9.95 -7.97 -21.18
C ALA A 164 -9.49 -9.28 -20.50
N ILE A 165 -10.42 -10.20 -20.22
CA ILE A 165 -10.21 -11.43 -19.43
C ILE A 165 -10.70 -12.69 -20.20
N THR A 166 -11.32 -12.53 -21.36
CA THR A 166 -11.78 -13.62 -22.25
C THR A 166 -10.64 -14.15 -23.13
N ALA A 167 -10.77 -15.39 -23.57
CA ALA A 167 -9.99 -15.90 -24.69
C ALA A 167 -10.56 -15.30 -25.99
N ASN A 168 -9.83 -15.45 -27.10
CA ASN A 168 -10.23 -14.93 -28.43
C ASN A 168 -11.61 -15.44 -28.91
N ASP A 169 -12.22 -16.41 -28.22
CA ASP A 169 -13.51 -17.01 -28.52
C ASP A 169 -14.70 -16.33 -27.80
N GLY A 170 -14.48 -15.25 -27.05
CA GLY A 170 -15.53 -14.51 -26.35
C GLY A 170 -16.06 -15.22 -25.11
N LYS A 171 -15.49 -16.37 -24.72
CA LYS A 171 -15.79 -17.02 -23.44
C LYS A 171 -14.84 -16.50 -22.36
N PRO A 172 -15.29 -16.35 -21.10
CA PRO A 172 -14.39 -16.05 -20.00
C PRO A 172 -13.30 -17.13 -20.00
N ALA A 173 -12.05 -16.73 -20.24
CA ALA A 173 -10.94 -17.66 -20.17
C ALA A 173 -10.72 -17.94 -18.70
N ILE A 174 -11.51 -18.86 -18.17
CA ILE A 174 -11.34 -19.44 -16.85
C ILE A 174 -10.06 -20.28 -16.93
N ARG A 175 -8.91 -19.61 -16.99
CA ARG A 175 -7.61 -20.24 -16.98
C ARG A 175 -7.52 -20.96 -15.64
N LYS A 176 -7.21 -22.26 -15.66
CA LYS A 176 -6.81 -22.99 -14.46
C LYS A 176 -5.53 -22.35 -13.93
N MET A 177 -5.65 -21.35 -13.07
CA MET A 177 -4.52 -20.64 -12.50
C MET A 177 -3.99 -21.40 -11.29
N ALA A 178 -3.04 -22.29 -11.56
CA ALA A 178 -2.33 -23.02 -10.51
C ALA A 178 -1.52 -22.09 -9.60
N TYR A 179 -1.11 -20.91 -10.10
CA TYR A 179 -0.24 -19.98 -9.38
C TYR A 179 -0.87 -18.59 -9.25
N PRO A 180 -0.60 -17.89 -8.13
CA PRO A 180 -0.97 -16.49 -7.93
C PRO A 180 -0.52 -15.60 -9.09
N SER A 181 -1.37 -14.63 -9.45
CA SER A 181 -1.08 -13.62 -10.47
C SER A 181 -1.64 -12.25 -10.07
N ILE A 182 -0.76 -11.27 -9.86
CA ILE A 182 -1.17 -9.92 -9.42
C ILE A 182 -2.03 -9.22 -10.47
N THR A 183 -1.70 -9.38 -11.76
CA THR A 183 -2.49 -8.77 -12.84
C THR A 183 -3.88 -9.37 -12.93
N TYR A 184 -4.05 -10.64 -12.54
CA TYR A 184 -5.37 -11.26 -12.42
C TYR A 184 -6.09 -10.80 -11.16
N MET A 185 -5.40 -10.64 -10.03
CA MET A 185 -6.01 -10.18 -8.78
C MET A 185 -6.61 -8.77 -8.90
N ARG A 186 -5.93 -7.86 -9.61
CA ARG A 186 -6.29 -6.44 -9.70
C ARG A 186 -7.76 -6.16 -10.06
N PRO A 187 -8.33 -6.74 -11.14
CA PRO A 187 -9.75 -6.52 -11.48
C PRO A 187 -10.70 -7.13 -10.46
N PHE A 188 -10.30 -8.20 -9.77
CA PHE A 188 -11.13 -8.91 -8.77
C PHE A 188 -10.74 -8.57 -7.32
N HIS A 189 -10.27 -7.34 -7.09
CA HIS A 189 -9.77 -6.91 -5.78
C HIS A 189 -10.82 -7.04 -4.66
N PHE A 190 -12.10 -6.80 -4.95
CA PHE A 190 -13.21 -6.97 -4.01
C PHE A 190 -13.42 -8.43 -3.60
N VAL A 191 -13.18 -9.41 -4.48
CA VAL A 191 -13.27 -10.84 -4.13
C VAL A 191 -12.28 -11.19 -3.02
N ALA A 192 -11.10 -10.56 -3.01
CA ALA A 192 -10.13 -10.74 -1.94
C ALA A 192 -10.65 -10.17 -0.60
N VAL A 193 -11.40 -9.06 -0.63
CA VAL A 193 -12.06 -8.48 0.55
C VAL A 193 -13.13 -9.43 1.07
N CYS A 194 -13.98 -9.98 0.20
CA CYS A 194 -15.01 -10.95 0.59
C CYS A 194 -14.40 -12.21 1.21
N LEU A 195 -13.32 -12.73 0.63
CA LEU A 195 -12.59 -13.88 1.16
C LEU A 195 -12.02 -13.59 2.56
N TYR A 196 -11.48 -12.38 2.76
CA TYR A 196 -10.98 -11.95 4.06
C TYR A 196 -12.11 -11.80 5.09
N ALA A 197 -13.23 -11.16 4.74
CA ALA A 197 -14.40 -11.02 5.60
C ALA A 197 -14.93 -12.38 6.05
N ARG A 198 -15.09 -13.32 5.11
CA ARG A 198 -15.48 -14.71 5.40
C ARG A 198 -14.48 -15.38 6.35
N THR A 199 -13.18 -15.20 6.12
CA THR A 199 -12.14 -15.78 6.99
C THR A 199 -12.21 -15.23 8.42
N LEU A 200 -12.61 -13.97 8.61
CA LEU A 200 -12.83 -13.40 9.93
C LEU A 200 -14.07 -14.01 10.60
N GLN A 201 -15.17 -14.14 9.86
CA GLN A 201 -16.41 -14.76 10.33
C GLN A 201 -16.21 -16.22 10.75
N GLU A 202 -15.53 -17.03 9.93
CA GLU A 202 -15.19 -18.43 10.25
C GLU A 202 -14.34 -18.53 11.52
N LYS A 203 -13.51 -17.52 11.79
CA LYS A 203 -12.70 -17.42 13.02
C LYS A 203 -13.44 -16.75 14.19
N GLN A 204 -14.73 -16.47 14.04
CA GLN A 204 -15.56 -15.76 15.03
C GLN A 204 -14.96 -14.42 15.45
N LYS A 205 -14.28 -13.74 14.53
CA LYS A 205 -13.74 -12.39 14.73
C LYS A 205 -14.71 -11.36 14.14
N PRO A 206 -14.86 -10.19 14.79
CA PRO A 206 -15.67 -9.12 14.23
C PRO A 206 -15.10 -8.69 12.87
N VAL A 207 -15.99 -8.54 11.88
CA VAL A 207 -15.61 -7.97 10.58
C VAL A 207 -15.62 -6.44 10.72
N PRO A 208 -14.50 -5.77 10.42
CA PRO A 208 -14.44 -4.31 10.48
C PRO A 208 -15.48 -3.65 9.56
N GLU A 209 -16.07 -2.53 9.99
CA GLU A 209 -17.08 -1.80 9.22
C GLU A 209 -16.58 -1.41 7.82
N ALA A 210 -15.34 -0.93 7.71
CA ALA A 210 -14.73 -0.58 6.43
C ALA A 210 -14.58 -1.79 5.47
N VAL A 211 -14.46 -3.00 6.01
CA VAL A 211 -14.46 -4.25 5.23
C VAL A 211 -15.88 -4.64 4.86
N MET A 212 -16.83 -4.47 5.78
CA MET A 212 -18.25 -4.75 5.54
C MET A 212 -18.86 -3.86 4.47
N ALA A 213 -18.48 -2.58 4.38
CA ALA A 213 -18.97 -1.66 3.35
C ALA A 213 -18.73 -2.22 1.94
N ILE A 214 -17.51 -2.67 1.65
CA ILE A 214 -17.18 -3.30 0.36
C ILE A 214 -17.86 -4.67 0.20
N TYR A 215 -18.04 -5.40 1.29
CA TYR A 215 -18.64 -6.74 1.28
C TYR A 215 -20.17 -6.70 1.04
N GLN A 216 -20.88 -5.73 1.61
CA GLN A 216 -22.34 -5.62 1.56
C GLN A 216 -22.85 -4.91 0.31
N ASP A 217 -22.08 -3.97 -0.24
CA ASP A 217 -22.44 -3.28 -1.49
C ASP A 217 -22.35 -4.19 -2.71
N TRP A 218 -22.00 -5.48 -2.54
CA TRP A 218 -21.87 -6.41 -3.64
C TRP A 218 -23.17 -7.11 -4.01
N PRO A 219 -23.64 -6.96 -5.26
CA PRO A 219 -24.82 -7.67 -5.74
C PRO A 219 -24.47 -9.14 -5.97
N LEU A 220 -25.05 -10.02 -5.16
CA LEU A 220 -25.35 -11.39 -5.58
C LEU A 220 -26.79 -11.43 -6.09
#